data_AF-A0A0Q7ECB4-F1
#
_entry.id   AF-A0A0Q7ECB4-F1
#
_cell.length_a   1.000
_cell.length_b   1.000
_cell.length_c   1.000
_cell.angle_alpha   90.00
_cell.angle_beta   90.00
_cell.angle_gamma   90.00
#
_symmetry.space_group_name_H-M   'P 1'
#
loop_
_entity.id
_entity.type
_entity.pdbx_description
1 polymer ?
#
loop_
_entity_poly.entity_id
_entity_poly.type
_entity_poly.pdbx_seq_one_letter_code
_entity_poly.pdbx_strand_id
1 'polypeptide(L)'
;MKKYLTPLALAIAVSLDAGAAPIIYSASGTTGGVNVSATASFDLVGNNLTIVLTNTSGANALADVPGSTLTGLFWNFTGSPTLTTVSAMLTAGSQILGTCSQVNCAGVTDVSGEFGYKAGSGPTGQNQGIASSGYIANPGGNVGNFNNGGAGVNLDNPVSLDGINFGIVSSAAGYSPNGGLEAVPVISNSVTFMLTGVSGLTNSDISGVLFQYGTNFSEFSIPGDGGGGGNGGGGGGNSVPEPGSLALLGIGLLGLAAKRRGRRL
;
A
#
# COMPACT_ATOMS: atom_id res chain seq x y z
N MET A 1 -69.91 11.98 -7.65
CA MET A 1 -68.89 10.98 -8.04
C MET A 1 -67.52 11.53 -7.66
N LYS A 2 -66.93 11.08 -6.55
CA LYS A 2 -65.59 11.54 -6.08
C LYS A 2 -64.53 10.64 -6.72
N LYS A 3 -63.72 11.20 -7.62
CA LYS A 3 -62.59 10.52 -8.27
C LYS A 3 -61.39 10.59 -7.31
N TYR A 4 -60.95 9.46 -6.78
CA TYR A 4 -59.70 9.36 -6.01
C TYR A 4 -58.53 9.29 -6.99
N LEU A 5 -57.70 10.32 -7.01
CA LEU A 5 -56.41 10.34 -7.71
C LEU A 5 -55.38 9.63 -6.82
N THR A 6 -54.96 8.43 -7.21
CA THR A 6 -53.86 7.70 -6.58
C THR A 6 -52.54 8.25 -7.11
N PRO A 7 -51.65 8.82 -6.29
CA PRO A 7 -50.34 9.25 -6.76
C PRO A 7 -49.44 8.02 -6.91
N LEU A 8 -48.99 7.74 -8.13
CA LEU A 8 -47.94 6.76 -8.41
C LEU A 8 -46.59 7.41 -8.11
N ALA A 9 -46.00 7.10 -6.95
CA ALA A 9 -44.66 7.54 -6.61
C ALA A 9 -43.63 6.64 -7.32
N LEU A 10 -42.94 7.18 -8.32
CA LEU A 10 -41.84 6.51 -9.00
C LEU A 10 -40.57 6.64 -8.15
N ALA A 11 -40.11 5.54 -7.55
CA ALA A 11 -38.86 5.50 -6.81
C ALA A 11 -37.70 5.30 -7.79
N ILE A 12 -36.90 6.35 -8.00
CA ILE A 12 -35.64 6.26 -8.74
C ILE A 12 -34.61 5.66 -7.78
N ALA A 13 -34.25 4.39 -7.99
CA ALA A 13 -33.11 3.78 -7.33
C ALA A 13 -31.84 4.35 -7.96
N VAL A 14 -31.23 5.34 -7.33
CA VAL A 14 -29.89 5.79 -7.69
C VAL A 14 -28.92 4.74 -7.13
N SER A 15 -28.39 3.91 -8.01
CA SER A 15 -27.28 3.01 -7.68
C SER A 15 -26.07 3.87 -7.36
N LEU A 16 -25.77 4.05 -6.08
CA LEU A 16 -24.48 4.59 -5.66
C LEU A 16 -23.49 3.43 -5.84
N ASP A 17 -22.52 3.59 -6.74
CA ASP A 17 -21.38 2.69 -6.78
C ASP A 17 -20.68 2.78 -5.42
N ALA A 18 -20.83 1.71 -4.63
CA ALA A 18 -20.11 1.57 -3.39
C ALA A 18 -18.65 1.27 -3.74
N GLY A 19 -17.84 2.33 -3.84
CA GLY A 19 -16.39 2.18 -3.89
C GLY A 19 -15.93 1.47 -2.62
N ALA A 20 -15.24 0.35 -2.76
CA ALA A 20 -14.61 -0.32 -1.63
C ALA A 20 -13.58 0.66 -1.03
N ALA A 21 -13.63 0.87 0.29
CA ALA A 21 -12.61 1.65 0.96
C ALA A 21 -11.25 0.93 0.84
N PRO A 22 -10.12 1.66 0.83
CA PRO A 22 -8.80 1.05 0.84
C PRO A 22 -8.65 0.08 2.02
N ILE A 23 -7.99 -1.06 1.78
CA ILE A 23 -7.59 -1.99 2.84
C ILE A 23 -6.18 -1.65 3.31
N ILE A 24 -5.98 -1.59 4.63
CA ILE A 24 -4.70 -1.25 5.24
C ILE A 24 -4.15 -2.49 5.94
N TYR A 25 -2.91 -2.84 5.61
CA TYR A 25 -2.13 -3.82 6.34
C TYR A 25 -1.12 -3.10 7.21
N SER A 26 -0.97 -3.52 8.47
CA SER A 26 0.05 -3.01 9.38
C SER A 26 0.99 -4.11 9.84
N ALA A 27 2.20 -3.73 10.23
CA ALA A 27 3.15 -4.64 10.84
C ALA A 27 4.03 -3.90 11.82
N SER A 28 4.43 -4.58 12.89
CA SER A 28 5.44 -4.09 13.83
C SER A 28 6.30 -5.24 14.33
N GLY A 29 7.55 -4.93 14.69
CA GLY A 29 8.51 -5.90 15.20
C GLY A 29 9.79 -5.22 15.66
N THR A 30 10.81 -6.02 15.94
CA THR A 30 12.11 -5.53 16.42
C THR A 30 13.23 -6.22 15.66
N THR A 31 14.17 -5.44 15.12
CA THR A 31 15.38 -5.93 14.43
C THR A 31 16.58 -5.14 14.91
N GLY A 32 17.69 -5.81 15.24
CA GLY A 32 18.90 -5.15 15.76
C GLY A 32 18.67 -4.31 17.04
N GLY A 33 17.62 -4.61 17.81
CA GLY A 33 17.21 -3.81 18.97
C GLY A 33 16.41 -2.55 18.65
N VAL A 34 16.14 -2.27 17.37
CA VAL A 34 15.31 -1.16 16.88
C VAL A 34 13.89 -1.66 16.66
N ASN A 35 12.90 -0.94 17.21
CA ASN A 35 11.49 -1.19 16.92
C ASN A 35 11.16 -0.61 15.55
N VAL A 36 10.63 -1.45 14.67
CA VAL A 36 10.23 -1.07 13.32
C VAL A 36 8.74 -1.33 13.12
N SER A 37 8.09 -0.48 12.33
CA SER A 37 6.71 -0.69 11.91
C SER A 37 6.45 -0.07 10.54
N ALA A 38 5.50 -0.65 9.81
CA ALA A 38 5.11 -0.20 8.49
C ALA A 38 3.62 -0.40 8.25
N THR A 39 3.09 0.34 7.28
CA THR A 39 1.75 0.14 6.74
C THR A 39 1.75 0.12 5.22
N ALA A 40 0.87 -0.68 4.64
CA ALA A 40 0.57 -0.68 3.21
C ALA A 40 -0.94 -0.52 3.01
N SER A 41 -1.35 0.58 2.39
CA SER A 41 -2.74 0.82 1.98
C SER A 41 -2.93 0.41 0.54
N PHE A 42 -3.86 -0.50 0.25
CA PHE A 42 -4.23 -0.94 -1.09
C PHE A 42 -5.60 -0.36 -1.45
N ASP A 43 -5.66 0.37 -2.56
CA ASP A 43 -6.89 0.95 -3.09
C ASP A 43 -7.11 0.47 -4.53
N LEU A 44 -8.17 -0.31 -4.73
CA LEU A 44 -8.54 -0.89 -6.02
C LEU A 44 -9.75 -0.14 -6.59
N VAL A 45 -9.52 0.61 -7.66
CA VAL A 45 -10.58 1.39 -8.34
C VAL A 45 -10.55 1.10 -9.83
N GLY A 46 -11.58 0.37 -10.30
CA GLY A 46 -11.66 -0.07 -11.69
C GLY A 46 -10.52 -1.02 -12.05
N ASN A 47 -9.61 -0.59 -12.91
CA ASN A 47 -8.43 -1.36 -13.30
C ASN A 47 -7.14 -0.89 -12.61
N ASN A 48 -7.23 0.12 -11.75
CA ASN A 48 -6.08 0.73 -11.10
C ASN A 48 -5.90 0.19 -9.69
N LEU A 49 -4.65 -0.04 -9.32
CA LEU A 49 -4.21 -0.35 -7.97
C LEU A 49 -3.29 0.78 -7.50
N THR A 50 -3.69 1.45 -6.43
CA THR A 50 -2.82 2.39 -5.73
C THR A 50 -2.35 1.75 -4.42
N ILE A 51 -1.04 1.75 -4.20
CA ILE A 51 -0.43 1.26 -2.97
C ILE A 51 0.31 2.42 -2.30
N VAL A 52 0.02 2.71 -1.04
CA VAL A 52 0.83 3.64 -0.23
C VAL A 52 1.61 2.82 0.79
N LEU A 53 2.93 2.74 0.61
CA LEU A 53 3.85 2.08 1.54
C LEU A 53 4.46 3.13 2.45
N THR A 54 4.29 2.96 3.76
CA THR A 54 4.73 3.91 4.78
C THR A 54 5.57 3.21 5.83
N ASN A 55 6.72 3.79 6.18
CA ASN A 55 7.43 3.45 7.41
C ASN A 55 6.80 4.24 8.57
N THR A 56 6.14 3.53 9.48
CA THR A 56 5.43 4.10 10.62
C THR A 56 6.22 3.99 11.92
N SER A 57 7.50 3.58 11.84
CA SER A 57 8.34 3.41 13.02
C SER A 57 8.42 4.71 13.81
N GLY A 58 8.38 4.62 15.13
CA GLY A 58 8.60 5.79 15.99
C GLY A 58 10.05 6.27 15.97
N ALA A 59 10.31 7.41 16.62
CA ALA A 59 11.66 7.83 16.92
C ALA A 59 12.35 6.74 17.76
N ASN A 60 13.61 6.46 17.47
CA ASN A 60 14.42 5.51 18.21
C ASN A 60 15.69 6.21 18.71
N ALA A 61 16.24 5.73 19.82
CA ALA A 61 17.46 6.31 20.42
C ALA A 61 18.76 5.70 19.84
N LEU A 62 18.63 4.72 18.96
CA LEU A 62 19.74 4.07 18.28
C LEU A 62 19.98 4.79 16.95
N ALA A 63 21.09 4.46 16.29
CA ALA A 63 21.33 4.96 14.94
C ALA A 63 20.50 4.17 13.93
N ASP A 64 20.04 4.85 12.87
CA ASP A 64 19.39 4.20 11.74
C ASP A 64 20.42 3.39 10.96
N VAL A 65 20.14 2.11 10.71
CA VAL A 65 21.04 1.19 10.02
C VAL A 65 20.30 0.49 8.87
N PRO A 66 21.00 -0.01 7.83
CA PRO A 66 20.36 -0.65 6.70
C PRO A 66 19.35 -1.75 7.07
N GLY A 67 19.70 -2.63 8.03
CA GLY A 67 18.83 -3.74 8.45
C GLY A 67 17.53 -3.34 9.14
N SER A 68 17.33 -2.07 9.50
CA SER A 68 16.08 -1.52 10.05
C SER A 68 15.36 -0.56 9.09
N THR A 69 15.82 -0.45 7.85
CA THR A 69 15.21 0.40 6.82
C THR A 69 14.23 -0.42 5.97
N LEU A 70 13.02 0.11 5.76
CA LEU A 70 11.97 -0.55 4.97
C LEU A 70 12.31 -0.45 3.48
N THR A 71 12.42 -1.57 2.78
CA THR A 71 12.89 -1.59 1.38
C THR A 71 11.99 -2.36 0.44
N GLY A 72 11.01 -3.11 0.96
CA GLY A 72 10.09 -3.84 0.10
C GLY A 72 8.73 -4.16 0.71
N LEU A 73 7.80 -4.45 -0.20
CA LEU A 73 6.45 -4.90 0.08
C LEU A 73 6.13 -6.07 -0.86
N PHE A 74 5.68 -7.18 -0.28
CA PHE A 74 5.32 -8.38 -1.01
C PHE A 74 3.91 -8.80 -0.62
N TRP A 75 3.14 -9.32 -1.57
CA TRP A 75 1.77 -9.75 -1.31
C TRP A 75 1.30 -10.78 -2.34
N ASN A 76 0.17 -11.40 -2.05
CA ASN A 76 -0.53 -12.28 -2.96
C ASN A 76 -1.79 -11.61 -3.48
N PHE A 77 -2.04 -11.77 -4.78
CA PHE A 77 -3.37 -11.66 -5.36
C PHE A 77 -3.90 -13.05 -5.73
N THR A 78 -5.17 -13.33 -5.42
CA THR A 78 -5.87 -14.51 -5.96
C THR A 78 -5.75 -14.55 -7.48
N GLY A 79 -5.40 -15.71 -8.04
CA GLY A 79 -5.28 -15.91 -9.49
C GLY A 79 -4.01 -15.33 -10.14
N SER A 80 -3.12 -14.69 -9.37
CA SER A 80 -1.83 -14.16 -9.86
C SER A 80 -1.98 -13.26 -11.10
N PRO A 81 -2.74 -12.16 -11.03
CA PRO A 81 -2.93 -11.24 -12.14
C PRO A 81 -1.59 -10.67 -12.63
N THR A 82 -1.52 -10.38 -13.93
CA THR A 82 -0.41 -9.63 -14.50
C THR A 82 -0.64 -8.15 -14.26
N LEU A 83 0.13 -7.55 -13.34
CA LEU A 83 0.10 -6.11 -13.14
C LEU A 83 1.08 -5.41 -14.06
N THR A 84 0.70 -4.20 -14.51
CA THR A 84 1.59 -3.28 -15.22
C THR A 84 1.84 -2.08 -14.32
N THR A 85 3.11 -1.78 -14.05
CA THR A 85 3.51 -0.60 -13.28
C THR A 85 3.18 0.67 -14.04
N VAL A 86 2.84 1.75 -13.32
CA VAL A 86 2.58 3.06 -13.93
C VAL A 86 3.51 4.13 -13.37
N SER A 87 3.58 4.28 -12.04
CA SER A 87 4.42 5.29 -11.38
C SER A 87 4.80 4.91 -9.94
N ALA A 88 5.92 5.46 -9.46
CA ALA A 88 6.28 5.50 -8.05
C ALA A 88 6.61 6.95 -7.66
N MET A 89 5.81 7.53 -6.79
CA MET A 89 5.90 8.93 -6.40
C MET A 89 6.05 9.07 -4.89
N LEU A 90 6.82 10.03 -4.43
CA LEU A 90 6.80 10.45 -3.03
C LEU A 90 5.37 10.83 -2.64
N THR A 91 4.87 10.25 -1.55
CA THR A 91 3.60 10.69 -0.98
C THR A 91 3.75 12.11 -0.44
N ALA A 92 2.66 12.90 -0.42
CA ALA A 92 2.70 14.27 0.10
C ALA A 92 3.25 14.30 1.54
N GLY A 93 4.23 15.17 1.79
CA GLY A 93 4.94 15.26 3.07
C GLY A 93 6.20 14.39 3.18
N SER A 94 6.41 13.46 2.25
CA SER A 94 7.67 12.71 2.10
C SER A 94 8.73 13.54 1.37
N GLN A 95 9.99 13.23 1.62
CA GLN A 95 11.14 13.84 0.94
C GLN A 95 12.30 12.84 0.83
N ILE A 96 13.18 13.05 -0.15
CA ILE A 96 14.47 12.36 -0.23
C ILE A 96 15.45 13.05 0.74
N LEU A 97 16.03 12.27 1.64
CA LEU A 97 17.11 12.68 2.53
C LEU A 97 18.45 12.27 1.92
N GLY A 98 19.49 13.08 2.10
CA GLY A 98 20.81 12.85 1.53
C GLY A 98 21.01 13.47 0.15
N THR A 99 22.04 13.04 -0.55
CA THR A 99 22.41 13.55 -1.88
C THR A 99 22.36 12.45 -2.92
N CYS A 100 21.81 12.77 -4.07
CA CYS A 100 21.81 11.91 -5.24
C CYS A 100 22.99 12.25 -6.15
N SER A 101 23.61 11.23 -6.76
CA SER A 101 24.79 11.39 -7.60
C SER A 101 24.47 11.72 -9.07
N GLN A 102 23.28 11.39 -9.59
CA GLN A 102 22.93 11.65 -10.99
C GLN A 102 22.18 12.96 -11.19
N VAL A 103 21.36 13.36 -10.21
CA VAL A 103 20.55 14.58 -10.27
C VAL A 103 20.54 15.28 -8.90
N ASN A 104 20.15 16.54 -8.88
CA ASN A 104 19.80 17.20 -7.63
C ASN A 104 18.43 16.67 -7.15
N CYS A 105 18.43 15.81 -6.14
CA CYS A 105 17.19 15.23 -5.58
C CYS A 105 16.34 16.22 -4.76
N ALA A 106 16.80 17.45 -4.54
CA ALA A 106 15.98 18.47 -3.87
C ALA A 106 14.73 18.78 -4.71
N GLY A 107 13.55 18.49 -4.15
CA GLY A 107 12.26 18.71 -4.82
C GLY A 107 11.88 17.64 -5.84
N VAL A 108 12.69 16.60 -6.03
CA VAL A 108 12.31 15.44 -6.85
C VAL A 108 11.24 14.64 -6.13
N THR A 109 10.13 14.38 -6.82
CA THR A 109 9.01 13.59 -6.28
C THR A 109 8.81 12.27 -7.01
N ASP A 110 9.35 12.13 -8.22
CA ASP A 110 9.27 10.89 -9.00
C ASP A 110 10.48 10.01 -8.68
N VAL A 111 10.21 8.81 -8.15
CA VAL A 111 11.21 7.81 -7.75
C VAL A 111 11.03 6.51 -8.55
N SER A 112 10.41 6.60 -9.73
CA SER A 112 10.05 5.45 -10.56
C SER A 112 11.25 4.60 -11.05
N GLY A 113 12.45 5.18 -11.08
CA GLY A 113 13.69 4.47 -11.38
C GLY A 113 14.34 3.80 -10.17
N GLU A 114 13.84 4.04 -8.96
CA GLU A 114 14.45 3.57 -7.71
C GLU A 114 13.69 2.42 -7.06
N PHE A 115 12.56 2.03 -7.66
CA PHE A 115 11.77 0.89 -7.24
C PHE A 115 11.49 -0.04 -8.41
N GLY A 116 11.63 -1.34 -8.17
CA GLY A 116 11.27 -2.40 -9.09
C GLY A 116 10.01 -3.11 -8.62
N TYR A 117 9.21 -3.52 -9.58
CA TYR A 117 8.11 -4.47 -9.41
C TYR A 117 8.41 -5.76 -10.17
N LYS A 118 8.05 -6.89 -9.55
CA LYS A 118 8.13 -8.21 -10.20
C LYS A 118 7.10 -9.18 -9.65
N ALA A 119 6.38 -9.81 -10.56
CA ALA A 119 5.51 -10.95 -10.25
C ALA A 119 6.34 -12.18 -9.83
N GLY A 120 5.84 -12.95 -8.87
CA GLY A 120 6.44 -14.19 -8.40
C GLY A 120 7.75 -14.03 -7.62
N SER A 121 7.96 -12.91 -6.93
CA SER A 121 9.25 -12.54 -6.32
C SER A 121 9.26 -12.43 -4.79
N GLY A 122 8.30 -13.05 -4.09
CA GLY A 122 8.25 -13.03 -2.63
C GLY A 122 9.24 -13.94 -1.92
N PRO A 123 9.81 -13.54 -0.76
CA PRO A 123 10.71 -14.39 0.02
C PRO A 123 10.02 -15.64 0.59
N THR A 124 8.70 -15.59 0.79
CA THR A 124 7.91 -16.72 1.30
C THR A 124 6.83 -17.15 0.30
N GLY A 125 7.06 -16.94 -1.00
CA GLY A 125 6.16 -17.36 -2.07
C GLY A 125 5.09 -16.35 -2.47
N GLN A 126 5.20 -15.08 -2.06
CA GLN A 126 4.31 -14.02 -2.56
C GLN A 126 4.40 -13.89 -4.08
N ASN A 127 3.25 -13.74 -4.73
CA ASN A 127 3.16 -13.63 -6.18
C ASN A 127 3.30 -12.20 -6.72
N GLN A 128 3.39 -11.19 -5.85
CA GLN A 128 3.70 -9.80 -6.19
C GLN A 128 4.77 -9.25 -5.26
N GLY A 129 5.62 -8.35 -5.78
CA GLY A 129 6.66 -7.69 -5.01
C GLY A 129 7.01 -6.32 -5.57
N ILE A 130 7.24 -5.36 -4.67
CA ILE A 130 7.83 -4.04 -4.94
C ILE A 130 9.03 -3.88 -4.02
N ALA A 131 10.16 -3.41 -4.55
CA ALA A 131 11.37 -3.20 -3.76
C ALA A 131 12.30 -2.14 -4.34
N SER A 132 13.08 -1.47 -3.49
CA SER A 132 14.22 -0.65 -3.91
C SER A 132 15.56 -1.38 -3.86
N SER A 133 15.59 -2.63 -3.36
CA SER A 133 16.81 -3.41 -3.13
C SER A 133 16.79 -4.77 -3.83
N GLY A 134 17.90 -5.53 -3.73
CA GLY A 134 18.34 -6.65 -4.60
C GLY A 134 17.41 -7.86 -4.72
N TYR A 135 16.23 -7.78 -4.10
CA TYR A 135 15.14 -8.73 -4.15
C TYR A 135 14.62 -8.98 -5.57
N ILE A 136 14.57 -7.92 -6.37
CA ILE A 136 13.80 -7.88 -7.60
C ILE A 136 14.70 -7.52 -8.78
N ALA A 137 15.21 -8.55 -9.47
CA ALA A 137 15.77 -8.38 -10.81
C ALA A 137 14.62 -8.15 -11.80
N ASN A 138 14.48 -6.91 -12.30
CA ASN A 138 13.35 -6.49 -13.12
C ASN A 138 13.70 -6.55 -14.65
N PRO A 139 12.70 -6.58 -15.53
CA PRO A 139 12.93 -6.69 -16.98
C PRO A 139 13.49 -5.43 -17.64
N GLY A 140 13.46 -4.27 -16.96
CA GLY A 140 14.10 -3.02 -17.38
C GLY A 140 15.61 -2.99 -17.14
N GLY A 141 16.16 -4.08 -16.59
CA GLY A 141 17.55 -4.21 -16.21
C GLY A 141 17.73 -3.86 -14.74
N ASN A 142 18.76 -3.05 -14.47
CA ASN A 142 19.16 -2.68 -13.13
C ASN A 142 18.34 -1.50 -12.56
N VAL A 143 17.75 -0.65 -13.41
CA VAL A 143 16.89 0.49 -13.02
C VAL A 143 15.48 0.02 -12.69
N GLY A 144 14.82 0.63 -11.72
CA GLY A 144 13.39 0.49 -11.45
C GLY A 144 12.48 0.64 -12.67
N ASN A 145 11.33 -0.03 -12.62
CA ASN A 145 10.43 -0.20 -13.77
C ASN A 145 9.07 0.47 -13.59
N PHE A 146 8.95 1.47 -12.73
CA PHE A 146 7.69 2.20 -12.51
C PHE A 146 7.41 3.28 -13.55
N ASN A 147 7.73 3.03 -14.82
CA ASN A 147 7.47 3.95 -15.93
C ASN A 147 6.71 3.24 -17.05
N ASN A 148 5.43 2.90 -16.80
CA ASN A 148 4.59 2.12 -17.72
C ASN A 148 5.22 0.77 -18.14
N GLY A 149 5.84 0.07 -17.19
CA GLY A 149 6.61 -1.17 -17.41
C GLY A 149 8.03 -0.97 -17.98
N GLY A 150 8.38 0.23 -18.43
CA GLY A 150 9.73 0.60 -18.85
C GLY A 150 10.63 1.04 -17.70
N ALA A 151 11.92 1.22 -17.98
CA ALA A 151 12.87 1.78 -17.02
C ALA A 151 12.53 3.22 -16.65
N GLY A 152 12.63 3.56 -15.37
CA GLY A 152 12.52 4.92 -14.86
C GLY A 152 13.79 5.75 -15.05
N VAL A 153 13.82 6.94 -14.45
CA VAL A 153 15.02 7.78 -14.40
C VAL A 153 15.87 7.37 -13.21
N ASN A 154 17.14 7.07 -13.44
CA ASN A 154 18.11 6.81 -12.37
C ASN A 154 18.48 8.12 -11.65
N LEU A 155 18.18 8.21 -10.37
CA LEU A 155 18.48 9.35 -9.51
C LEU A 155 19.84 9.19 -8.84
N ASP A 156 20.26 7.97 -8.52
CA ASP A 156 21.52 7.73 -7.81
C ASP A 156 22.26 6.48 -8.31
N ASN A 157 23.55 6.36 -7.99
CA ASN A 157 24.35 5.19 -8.32
C ASN A 157 24.53 4.27 -7.10
N PRO A 158 24.67 2.95 -7.31
CA PRO A 158 24.63 2.27 -8.61
C PRO A 158 23.22 2.24 -9.21
N VAL A 159 23.15 2.15 -10.54
CA VAL A 159 21.89 2.03 -11.28
C VAL A 159 21.07 0.81 -10.85
N SER A 160 21.72 -0.23 -10.34
CA SER A 160 21.07 -1.43 -9.85
C SER A 160 20.29 -1.17 -8.58
N LEU A 161 19.07 -1.71 -8.52
CA LEU A 161 18.31 -1.96 -7.30
C LEU A 161 19.02 -2.98 -6.39
N ASP A 162 20.31 -2.81 -6.10
CA ASP A 162 21.15 -3.73 -5.32
C ASP A 162 21.89 -2.93 -4.25
N GLY A 163 21.12 -2.45 -3.28
CA GLY A 163 21.60 -1.57 -2.23
C GLY A 163 20.47 -1.11 -1.32
N ILE A 164 20.78 -0.18 -0.42
CA ILE A 164 19.81 0.40 0.51
C ILE A 164 19.28 1.77 0.03
N ASN A 165 19.75 2.24 -1.13
CA ASN A 165 19.35 3.49 -1.75
C ASN A 165 17.81 3.52 -1.87
N PHE A 166 17.24 4.68 -1.55
CA PHE A 166 15.81 4.96 -1.56
C PHE A 166 14.97 4.06 -0.65
N GLY A 167 15.60 3.32 0.28
CA GLY A 167 14.89 2.71 1.40
C GLY A 167 14.08 3.74 2.17
N ILE A 168 12.94 3.32 2.71
CA ILE A 168 11.97 4.17 3.38
C ILE A 168 12.29 4.19 4.87
N VAL A 169 12.71 5.34 5.38
CA VAL A 169 12.99 5.60 6.80
C VAL A 169 11.81 6.30 7.47
N SER A 170 11.77 6.26 8.80
CA SER A 170 10.74 6.96 9.58
C SER A 170 10.79 8.47 9.33
N SER A 171 9.62 9.10 9.35
CA SER A 171 9.49 10.57 9.37
C SER A 171 9.57 11.17 10.78
N ALA A 172 9.69 10.34 11.81
CA ALA A 172 9.88 10.80 13.18
C ALA A 172 11.19 11.60 13.29
N ALA A 173 11.20 12.59 14.19
CA ALA A 173 12.40 13.39 14.42
C ALA A 173 13.57 12.52 14.91
N GLY A 174 14.79 12.92 14.53
CA GLY A 174 16.01 12.27 14.99
C GLY A 174 16.61 11.23 14.05
N TYR A 175 16.30 11.28 12.74
CA TYR A 175 17.02 10.48 11.75
C TYR A 175 18.53 10.66 11.91
N SER A 176 19.21 9.56 12.21
CA SER A 176 20.62 9.49 12.58
C SER A 176 21.25 8.35 11.80
N PRO A 177 21.58 8.54 10.51
CA PRO A 177 22.11 7.49 9.66
C PRO A 177 23.43 6.95 10.20
N ASN A 178 23.66 5.66 10.02
CA ASN A 178 24.92 4.99 10.31
C ASN A 178 25.22 3.91 9.26
N GLY A 179 26.51 3.64 9.07
CA GLY A 179 27.01 2.69 8.09
C GLY A 179 26.62 3.11 6.67
N GLY A 180 26.04 2.18 5.90
CA GLY A 180 25.70 2.42 4.50
C GLY A 180 24.69 3.55 4.27
N LEU A 181 23.87 3.92 5.27
CA LEU A 181 22.86 4.97 5.12
C LEU A 181 23.44 6.39 5.02
N GLU A 182 24.66 6.62 5.51
CA GLU A 182 25.29 7.96 5.46
C GLU A 182 25.69 8.36 4.04
N ALA A 183 25.87 7.38 3.16
CA ALA A 183 26.44 7.56 1.83
C ALA A 183 25.42 7.52 0.70
N VAL A 184 24.13 7.31 1.01
CA VAL A 184 23.09 7.08 -0.01
C VAL A 184 21.83 7.90 0.28
N PRO A 185 21.07 8.28 -0.75
CA PRO A 185 19.77 8.89 -0.56
C PRO A 185 18.77 7.87 0.01
N VAL A 186 17.90 8.32 0.91
CA VAL A 186 16.78 7.54 1.44
C VAL A 186 15.49 8.34 1.35
N ILE A 187 14.34 7.69 1.46
CA ILE A 187 13.04 8.36 1.45
C ILE A 187 12.49 8.43 2.87
N SER A 188 12.11 9.62 3.31
CA SER A 188 11.35 9.75 4.56
C SER A 188 9.87 9.46 4.34
N ASN A 189 9.24 8.81 5.32
CA ASN A 189 7.80 8.57 5.42
C ASN A 189 7.25 7.49 4.47
N SER A 190 6.96 7.84 3.20
CA SER A 190 6.16 6.99 2.32
C SER A 190 6.31 7.25 0.82
N VAL A 191 6.01 6.20 0.05
CA VAL A 191 5.94 6.18 -1.41
C VAL A 191 4.58 5.66 -1.84
N THR A 192 4.00 6.32 -2.85
CA THR A 192 2.77 5.91 -3.53
C THR A 192 3.12 5.24 -4.86
N PHE A 193 2.74 3.98 -5.00
CA PHE A 193 2.89 3.19 -6.22
C PHE A 193 1.54 3.09 -6.93
N MET A 194 1.57 3.24 -8.26
CA MET A 194 0.41 3.01 -9.11
C MET A 194 0.69 1.87 -10.08
N LEU A 195 -0.22 0.90 -10.11
CA LEU A 195 -0.23 -0.23 -11.04
C LEU A 195 -1.61 -0.35 -11.70
N THR A 196 -1.67 -1.12 -12.78
CA THR A 196 -2.91 -1.53 -13.45
C THR A 196 -2.98 -3.04 -13.60
N GLY A 197 -4.14 -3.58 -13.97
CA GLY A 197 -4.34 -5.02 -14.17
C GLY A 197 -5.12 -5.71 -13.06
N VAL A 198 -5.87 -4.94 -12.26
CA VAL A 198 -6.68 -5.46 -11.14
C VAL A 198 -8.19 -5.51 -11.45
N SER A 199 -8.59 -5.37 -12.72
CA SER A 199 -10.00 -5.42 -13.11
C SER A 199 -10.68 -6.70 -12.61
N GLY A 200 -11.74 -6.54 -11.81
CA GLY A 200 -12.52 -7.64 -11.23
C GLY A 200 -11.95 -8.21 -9.93
N LEU A 201 -10.79 -7.72 -9.46
CA LEU A 201 -10.27 -8.03 -8.14
C LEU A 201 -10.84 -7.07 -7.09
N THR A 202 -10.83 -7.55 -5.86
CA THR A 202 -11.33 -6.86 -4.68
C THR A 202 -10.31 -6.94 -3.55
N ASN A 203 -10.57 -6.23 -2.44
CA ASN A 203 -9.70 -6.30 -1.26
C ASN A 203 -9.59 -7.72 -0.70
N SER A 204 -10.61 -8.58 -0.86
CA SER A 204 -10.53 -9.97 -0.40
C SER A 204 -9.59 -10.84 -1.22
N ASP A 205 -9.14 -10.38 -2.38
CA ASP A 205 -8.16 -11.08 -3.20
C ASP A 205 -6.71 -10.81 -2.74
N ILE A 206 -6.50 -9.86 -1.82
CA ILE A 206 -5.19 -9.54 -1.27
C ILE A 206 -4.92 -10.40 -0.04
N SER A 207 -3.78 -11.07 -0.01
CA SER A 207 -3.34 -11.88 1.13
C SER A 207 -1.82 -11.96 1.24
N GLY A 208 -1.31 -12.58 2.31
CA GLY A 208 0.13 -12.86 2.46
C GLY A 208 1.03 -11.62 2.40
N VAL A 209 0.52 -10.47 2.84
CA VAL A 209 1.28 -9.21 2.85
C VAL A 209 2.48 -9.35 3.78
N LEU A 210 3.64 -8.90 3.31
CA LEU A 210 4.91 -9.00 3.99
C LEU A 210 5.72 -7.74 3.75
N PHE A 211 6.19 -7.12 4.82
CA PHE A 211 7.07 -5.97 4.80
C PHE A 211 8.51 -6.46 4.92
N GLN A 212 9.39 -5.97 4.06
CA GLN A 212 10.79 -6.38 4.02
C GLN A 212 11.70 -5.22 4.40
N TYR A 213 12.67 -5.50 5.26
CA TYR A 213 13.68 -4.57 5.72
C TYR A 213 15.07 -5.03 5.27
N GLY A 214 15.98 -4.08 5.05
CA GLY A 214 17.36 -4.34 4.65
C GLY A 214 17.59 -4.43 3.14
N THR A 215 18.59 -5.19 2.74
CA THR A 215 19.01 -5.41 1.34
C THR A 215 18.99 -6.89 0.93
N ASN A 216 18.74 -7.83 1.85
CA ASN A 216 18.62 -9.27 1.58
C ASN A 216 17.34 -9.89 2.16
N PHE A 217 16.71 -10.81 1.42
CA PHE A 217 15.51 -11.55 1.88
C PHE A 217 15.72 -12.32 3.18
N SER A 218 16.96 -12.68 3.52
CA SER A 218 17.30 -13.40 4.75
C SER A 218 17.48 -12.49 5.97
N GLU A 219 17.37 -11.16 5.83
CA GLU A 219 17.50 -10.24 6.98
C GLU A 219 16.24 -10.24 7.84
N PHE A 220 15.30 -9.34 7.56
CA PHE A 220 14.13 -9.17 8.41
C PHE A 220 12.88 -8.88 7.60
N SER A 221 11.84 -9.67 7.85
CA SER A 221 10.52 -9.46 7.28
C SER A 221 9.44 -9.64 8.34
N ILE A 222 8.36 -8.88 8.19
CA ILE A 222 7.24 -8.90 9.14
C ILE A 222 5.95 -9.12 8.36
N PRO A 223 5.15 -10.15 8.67
CA PRO A 223 3.83 -10.34 8.09
C PRO A 223 2.91 -9.17 8.44
N GLY A 224 2.15 -8.71 7.45
CA GLY A 224 1.11 -7.71 7.63
C GLY A 224 -0.17 -8.31 8.21
N ASP A 225 -0.71 -7.71 9.28
CA ASP A 225 -2.06 -8.00 9.74
C ASP A 225 -3.07 -7.25 8.86
N GLY A 226 -4.02 -7.98 8.27
CA GLY A 226 -5.01 -7.37 7.38
C GLY A 226 -6.08 -6.62 8.16
N GLY A 227 -5.78 -5.42 8.63
CA GLY A 227 -6.71 -4.33 9.01
C GLY A 227 -7.80 -4.62 10.06
N GLY A 228 -8.00 -5.86 10.47
CA GLY A 228 -8.87 -6.25 11.55
C GLY A 228 -8.13 -6.06 12.85
N GLY A 229 -8.09 -4.81 13.33
CA GLY A 229 -7.45 -4.43 14.58
C GLY A 229 -7.73 -5.45 15.68
N GLY A 230 -6.71 -6.21 16.05
CA GLY A 230 -6.88 -7.34 16.96
C GLY A 230 -5.59 -8.12 17.09
N ASN A 231 -4.78 -7.73 18.09
CA ASN A 231 -3.65 -8.50 18.59
C ASN A 231 -3.95 -10.01 18.60
N GLY A 232 -3.03 -10.78 18.03
CA GLY A 232 -2.73 -12.18 18.30
C GLY A 232 -3.86 -13.02 18.92
N GLY A 233 -4.50 -13.84 18.10
CA GLY A 233 -5.36 -14.92 18.55
C GLY A 233 -6.09 -15.54 17.38
N GLY A 234 -5.56 -16.65 16.86
CA GLY A 234 -6.15 -17.34 15.72
C GLY A 234 -7.62 -17.67 15.95
N GLY A 235 -8.47 -17.33 14.98
CA GLY A 235 -9.84 -17.84 14.90
C GLY A 235 -10.87 -16.78 14.52
N GLY A 236 -11.37 -16.88 13.29
CA GLY A 236 -12.64 -16.28 12.88
C GLY A 236 -12.51 -14.90 12.23
N GLY A 237 -12.67 -14.86 10.90
CA GLY A 237 -12.70 -13.62 10.14
C GLY A 237 -13.79 -12.68 10.64
N ASN A 238 -13.37 -11.55 11.21
CA ASN A 238 -14.25 -10.42 11.41
C ASN A 238 -14.33 -9.66 10.09
N SER A 239 -15.33 -10.00 9.27
CA SER A 239 -15.80 -9.16 8.19
C SER A 239 -16.29 -7.85 8.80
N VAL A 240 -15.50 -6.79 8.63
CA VAL A 240 -15.98 -5.42 8.89
C VAL A 240 -17.22 -5.21 8.01
N PRO A 241 -18.40 -4.87 8.59
CA PRO A 241 -19.60 -4.64 7.81
C PRO A 241 -19.34 -3.54 6.79
N GLU A 242 -19.49 -3.86 5.51
CA GLU A 242 -19.33 -2.87 4.45
C GLU A 242 -20.27 -1.68 4.71
N PRO A 243 -19.80 -0.42 4.57
CA PRO A 243 -20.62 0.77 4.84
C PRO A 243 -21.97 0.76 4.11
N GLY A 244 -22.03 0.13 2.94
CA GLY A 244 -23.26 -0.06 2.16
C GLY A 244 -24.31 -0.93 2.86
N SER A 245 -23.90 -1.92 3.65
CA SER A 245 -24.82 -2.82 4.37
C SER A 245 -25.56 -2.08 5.50
N LEU A 246 -24.88 -1.15 6.18
CA LEU A 246 -25.51 -0.28 7.18
C LEU A 246 -26.44 0.75 6.54
N ALA A 247 -26.06 1.31 5.38
CA ALA A 247 -26.92 2.22 4.64
C ALA A 247 -28.20 1.51 4.14
N LEU A 248 -28.08 0.30 3.57
CA LEU A 248 -29.21 -0.52 3.14
C LEU A 248 -30.10 -0.94 4.30
N LEU A 249 -29.51 -1.32 5.44
CA LEU A 249 -30.27 -1.62 6.65
C LEU A 249 -31.02 -0.37 7.14
N GLY A 250 -30.37 0.79 7.16
CA GLY A 250 -30.97 2.06 7.53
C GLY A 250 -32.16 2.45 6.62
N ILE A 251 -31.99 2.35 5.31
CA ILE A 251 -33.05 2.63 4.32
C ILE A 251 -34.18 1.60 4.43
N GLY A 252 -33.85 0.31 4.62
CA GLY A 252 -34.82 -0.75 4.82
C GLY A 252 -35.69 -0.53 6.07
N LEU A 253 -35.08 -0.10 7.17
CA LEU A 253 -35.78 0.25 8.41
C LEU A 253 -36.68 1.49 8.24
N LEU A 254 -36.21 2.51 7.53
CA LEU A 254 -37.03 3.69 7.19
C LEU A 254 -38.24 3.31 6.34
N GLY A 255 -38.07 2.42 5.35
CA GLY A 255 -39.17 1.90 4.54
C GLY A 255 -40.20 1.11 5.37
N LEU A 256 -39.75 0.26 6.29
CA LEU A 256 -40.61 -0.47 7.23
C LEU A 256 -41.39 0.47 8.17
N ALA A 257 -40.74 1.51 8.69
CA ALA A 257 -41.38 2.50 9.55
C ALA A 257 -42.47 3.30 8.80
N ALA A 258 -42.19 3.73 7.57
CA ALA A 258 -43.15 4.42 6.71
C ALA A 258 -44.37 3.53 6.41
N LYS A 259 -44.15 2.24 6.08
CA LYS A 259 -45.23 1.27 5.84
C LYS A 259 -46.10 1.04 7.07
N ARG A 260 -45.53 1.02 8.27
CA ARG A 260 -46.27 0.84 9.52
C ARG A 260 -47.17 2.04 9.84
N ARG A 261 -46.74 3.26 9.51
CA ARG A 261 -47.50 4.49 9.76
C ARG A 261 -48.75 4.59 8.86
N GLY A 262 -48.67 4.11 7.62
CA GLY A 262 -49.79 4.10 6.68
C GLY A 262 -50.93 3.12 7.00
N ARG A 263 -50.75 2.18 7.94
CA ARG A 263 -51.80 1.21 8.36
C ARG A 263 -52.66 1.69 9.54
N ARG A 264 -52.36 2.84 10.13
CA ARG A 264 -53.09 3.39 11.30
C ARG A 264 -54.00 4.58 10.95
N LEU A 265 -54.12 4.92 9.67
CA LEU A 265 -55.05 5.89 9.12
C LEU A 265 -56.02 5.15 8.19
#